data_AF-A0A3F3I3U7-F1
#
_entry.id   AF-A0A3F3I3U7-F1
#
_cell.length_a   1.000
_cell.length_b   1.000
_cell.length_c   1.000
_cell.angle_alpha   90.00
_cell.angle_beta   90.00
_cell.angle_gamma   90.00
#
_symmetry.space_group_name_H-M   'P 1'
#
loop_
_entity.id
_entity.type
_entity.pdbx_description
1 polymer ?
#
loop_
_entity_poly.entity_id
_entity_poly.type
_entity_poly.pdbx_seq_one_letter_code
_entity_poly.pdbx_strand_id
1 'polypeptide(L)'
;MRSLLITLTLFSIIFISCDLYPQDDYKEYYVVESYLIAQDPLAPIYLSTTAPATSAYSFEDYAVSGANVRVHLLSDDGDSNIVQTFAYQLDSAGVYSSAFQHTVLPSRTYQLQITDLPNDPTASIIGYTTVPDTFSNVSEVPDTVIYQSENQIEIDITPSLNTQRQSYFIFTTIALNPSKENFTPLYSDFFDDQEDEVGDFVKTSSGIVNEANFETKPNGIVTLKYPWLAVAFYGDNQIVANIIDDNIYDFLRSQSVQLGGSTLSPGEIPNVLYRLDGGIGVFGSLAADTIQTYIERPSSIDFNQ
;
A
#
# COMPACT_ATOMS: atom_id res chain seq x y z
N MET A 1 1.13 -19.79 -67.58
CA MET A 1 -0.03 -18.98 -67.13
C MET A 1 -0.65 -19.49 -65.83
N ARG A 2 -0.99 -20.79 -65.69
CA ARG A 2 -1.51 -21.35 -64.42
C ARG A 2 -0.58 -21.19 -63.21
N SER A 3 0.73 -21.40 -63.39
CA SER A 3 1.72 -21.22 -62.31
C SER A 3 1.87 -19.75 -61.89
N LEU A 4 1.83 -18.80 -62.83
CA LEU A 4 1.94 -17.35 -62.56
C LEU A 4 0.72 -16.82 -61.79
N LEU A 5 -0.47 -17.37 -62.07
CA LEU A 5 -1.70 -17.01 -61.37
C LEU A 5 -1.64 -17.48 -59.90
N ILE A 6 -1.12 -18.68 -59.64
CA ILE A 6 -0.99 -19.24 -58.28
C ILE A 6 0.00 -18.44 -57.44
N THR A 7 1.13 -18.00 -58.00
CA THR A 7 2.09 -17.16 -57.28
C THR A 7 1.52 -15.78 -56.94
N LEU A 8 0.71 -15.20 -57.84
CA LEU A 8 0.08 -13.90 -57.60
C LEU A 8 -1.00 -13.98 -56.52
N THR A 9 -1.78 -15.07 -56.49
CA THR A 9 -2.78 -15.30 -55.44
C THR A 9 -2.11 -15.57 -54.09
N LEU A 10 -0.99 -16.30 -54.07
CA LEU A 10 -0.25 -16.58 -52.83
C LEU A 10 0.40 -15.32 -52.24
N PHE A 11 0.82 -14.37 -53.08
CA PHE A 11 1.40 -13.09 -52.63
C PHE A 11 0.34 -12.13 -52.07
N SER A 12 -0.89 -12.14 -52.60
CA SER A 12 -2.00 -11.32 -52.08
C SER A 12 -2.50 -11.78 -50.70
N ILE A 13 -2.35 -13.06 -50.34
CA ILE A 13 -2.77 -13.57 -49.02
C ILE A 13 -1.83 -13.07 -47.91
N ILE A 14 -0.56 -12.77 -48.24
CA ILE A 14 0.43 -12.27 -47.27
C ILE A 14 0.12 -10.82 -46.84
N PHE A 15 -0.58 -10.04 -47.68
CA PHE A 15 -0.96 -8.66 -47.35
C PHE A 15 -2.28 -8.52 -46.58
N ILE A 16 -3.05 -9.61 -46.41
CA ILE A 16 -4.32 -9.59 -45.66
C ILE A 16 -4.12 -10.12 -44.23
N SER A 17 -2.92 -10.61 -43.88
CA SER A 17 -2.60 -11.18 -42.56
C SER A 17 -1.86 -10.21 -41.63
N CYS A 18 -2.23 -8.94 -41.64
CA CYS A 18 -1.88 -8.00 -40.58
C CYS A 18 -3.18 -7.40 -40.05
N ASP A 19 -4.04 -8.26 -39.49
CA ASP A 19 -4.97 -7.80 -38.47
C ASP A 19 -4.10 -7.50 -37.25
N LEU A 20 -3.53 -6.29 -37.22
CA LEU A 20 -2.93 -5.74 -36.01
C LEU A 20 -4.06 -5.76 -35.00
N TYR A 21 -3.98 -6.68 -34.04
CA TYR A 21 -4.79 -6.64 -32.83
C TYR A 21 -4.92 -5.17 -32.44
N PRO A 22 -6.14 -4.60 -32.36
CA PRO A 22 -6.29 -3.21 -31.98
C PRO A 22 -5.62 -3.07 -30.61
N GLN A 23 -4.43 -2.49 -30.62
CA GLN A 23 -3.73 -2.15 -29.41
C GLN A 23 -4.52 -0.94 -28.91
N ASP A 24 -5.32 -1.15 -27.86
CA ASP A 24 -6.22 -0.12 -27.36
C ASP A 24 -5.44 1.19 -27.21
N ASP A 25 -5.91 2.23 -27.89
CA ASP A 25 -5.34 3.57 -27.75
C ASP A 25 -5.31 3.92 -26.26
N TYR A 26 -4.22 4.57 -25.84
CA TYR A 26 -4.06 4.97 -24.46
C TYR A 26 -5.30 5.74 -23.97
N LYS A 27 -5.88 5.24 -22.87
CA LYS A 27 -6.96 5.90 -22.15
C LYS A 27 -6.39 6.51 -20.88
N GLU A 28 -6.56 7.81 -20.76
CA GLU A 28 -6.20 8.55 -19.55
C GLU A 28 -7.16 8.19 -18.40
N TYR A 29 -6.59 8.02 -17.20
CA TYR A 29 -7.33 7.80 -15.97
C TYR A 29 -6.85 8.77 -14.91
N TYR A 30 -7.77 9.25 -14.08
CA TYR A 30 -7.44 10.00 -12.88
C TYR A 30 -6.89 9.06 -11.80
N VAL A 31 -5.81 9.46 -11.15
CA VAL A 31 -5.13 8.73 -10.09
C VAL A 31 -5.25 9.52 -8.80
N VAL A 32 -5.73 8.88 -7.75
CA VAL A 32 -5.86 9.45 -6.40
C VAL A 32 -4.94 8.70 -5.44
N GLU A 33 -4.23 9.42 -4.59
CA GLU A 33 -3.47 8.85 -3.48
C GLU A 33 -3.70 9.66 -2.20
N SER A 34 -4.15 8.99 -1.15
CA SER A 34 -4.23 9.55 0.21
C SER A 34 -4.41 8.44 1.24
N TYR A 35 -3.76 8.60 2.40
CA TYR A 35 -3.77 7.64 3.49
C TYR A 35 -4.14 8.34 4.79
N LEU A 36 -5.34 8.12 5.30
CA LEU A 36 -5.76 8.65 6.60
C LEU A 36 -5.14 7.82 7.72
N ILE A 37 -4.42 8.46 8.65
CA ILE A 37 -3.80 7.78 9.78
C ILE A 37 -4.63 8.10 11.02
N ALA A 38 -5.06 7.08 11.77
CA ALA A 38 -5.82 7.25 13.01
C ALA A 38 -5.07 8.19 13.97
N GLN A 39 -5.78 9.16 14.55
CA GLN A 39 -5.26 10.18 15.48
C GLN A 39 -4.31 11.22 14.87
N ASP A 40 -4.00 11.15 13.57
CA ASP A 40 -3.26 12.19 12.87
C ASP A 40 -4.20 13.25 12.27
N PRO A 41 -3.66 14.41 11.85
CA PRO A 41 -4.38 15.35 11.01
C PRO A 41 -4.86 14.71 9.70
N LEU A 42 -5.89 15.29 9.09
CA LEU A 42 -6.30 14.93 7.73
C LEU A 42 -5.11 14.98 6.75
N ALA A 43 -4.84 13.84 6.11
CA ALA A 43 -3.75 13.71 5.15
C ALA A 43 -4.03 14.52 3.87
N PRO A 44 -2.97 14.97 3.17
CA PRO A 44 -3.11 15.54 1.83
C PRO A 44 -3.67 14.51 0.85
N ILE A 45 -4.23 15.01 -0.25
CA ILE A 45 -4.74 14.22 -1.37
C ILE A 45 -3.92 14.58 -2.60
N TYR A 46 -3.27 13.58 -3.19
CA TYR A 46 -2.57 13.69 -4.45
C TYR A 46 -3.51 13.26 -5.58
N LEU A 47 -3.61 14.10 -6.61
CA LEU A 47 -4.46 13.89 -7.77
C LEU A 47 -3.67 14.17 -9.04
N SER A 48 -3.51 13.14 -9.86
CA SER A 48 -2.84 13.22 -11.16
C SER A 48 -3.61 12.45 -12.23
N THR A 49 -3.09 12.41 -13.46
CA THR A 49 -3.50 11.45 -14.49
C THR A 49 -2.40 10.45 -14.79
N THR A 50 -2.76 9.32 -15.39
CA THR A 50 -1.79 8.38 -15.94
C THR A 50 -0.98 9.02 -17.07
N ALA A 51 0.17 8.45 -17.41
CA ALA A 51 0.93 8.81 -18.61
C ALA A 51 0.80 7.71 -19.68
N PRO A 52 0.92 8.05 -20.98
CA PRO A 52 1.12 7.05 -22.02
C PRO A 52 2.37 6.21 -21.75
N ALA A 53 2.33 4.92 -22.06
CA ALA A 53 3.44 3.99 -21.81
C ALA A 53 4.77 4.37 -22.51
N THR A 54 4.71 5.22 -23.54
CA THR A 54 5.86 5.72 -24.30
C THR A 54 6.45 7.01 -23.75
N SER A 55 5.85 7.58 -22.71
CA SER A 55 6.26 8.84 -22.10
C SER A 55 6.86 8.59 -20.72
N ALA A 56 7.88 9.39 -20.36
CA ALA A 56 8.34 9.41 -18.98
C ALA A 56 7.26 10.04 -18.10
N TYR A 57 6.97 9.39 -16.96
CA TYR A 57 6.07 9.95 -15.96
C TYR A 57 6.83 10.86 -15.01
N SER A 58 6.29 12.05 -14.76
CA SER A 58 6.60 12.91 -13.63
C SER A 58 5.27 13.30 -12.98
N PHE A 59 5.23 13.44 -11.66
CA PHE A 59 3.96 13.81 -11.01
C PHE A 59 3.50 15.19 -11.45
N GLU A 60 4.42 16.14 -11.54
CA GLU A 60 4.17 17.55 -11.83
C GLU A 60 3.58 17.78 -13.23
N ASP A 61 4.02 17.02 -14.24
CA ASP A 61 3.52 17.17 -15.61
C ASP A 61 2.10 16.64 -15.80
N TYR A 62 1.70 15.67 -14.96
CA TYR A 62 0.38 15.02 -15.01
C TYR A 62 -0.50 15.41 -13.83
N ALA A 63 -0.12 16.44 -13.06
CA ALA A 63 -0.84 16.87 -11.87
C ALA A 63 -2.18 17.53 -12.23
N VAL A 64 -3.25 17.16 -11.55
CA VAL A 64 -4.60 17.71 -11.84
C VAL A 64 -4.91 18.84 -10.87
N SER A 65 -4.90 20.06 -11.40
CA SER A 65 -5.18 21.28 -10.64
C SER A 65 -6.57 21.84 -10.99
N GLY A 66 -7.29 22.36 -10.00
CA GLY A 66 -8.60 23.00 -10.20
C GLY A 66 -9.81 22.11 -9.96
N ALA A 67 -9.62 20.89 -9.45
CA ALA A 67 -10.72 20.04 -9.01
C ALA A 67 -11.31 20.53 -7.68
N ASN A 68 -12.58 20.21 -7.43
CA ASN A 68 -13.21 20.41 -6.14
C ASN A 68 -13.05 19.15 -5.28
N VAL A 69 -12.23 19.23 -4.22
CA VAL A 69 -11.91 18.08 -3.36
C VAL A 69 -12.55 18.26 -1.98
N ARG A 70 -13.32 17.26 -1.55
CA ARG A 70 -13.94 17.21 -0.23
C ARG A 70 -13.75 15.84 0.42
N VAL A 71 -13.58 15.84 1.73
CA VAL A 71 -13.67 14.63 2.56
C VAL A 71 -14.83 14.80 3.52
N HIS A 72 -15.67 13.77 3.65
CA HIS A 72 -16.82 13.75 4.54
C HIS A 72 -16.64 12.73 5.64
N LEU A 73 -16.88 13.11 6.89
CA LEU A 73 -17.06 12.17 7.99
C LEU A 73 -18.50 11.66 7.99
N LEU A 74 -18.68 10.35 7.95
CA LEU A 74 -20.00 9.73 7.94
C LEU A 74 -20.49 9.36 9.35
N SER A 75 -21.80 9.19 9.49
CA SER A 75 -22.45 8.73 10.72
C SER A 75 -22.06 7.29 11.05
N ASP A 76 -22.04 6.98 12.35
CA ASP A 76 -21.68 5.66 12.88
C ASP A 76 -22.90 4.73 13.07
N ASP A 77 -24.09 5.20 12.69
CA ASP A 77 -25.37 4.50 12.83
C ASP A 77 -25.71 3.61 11.62
N GLY A 78 -24.83 3.53 10.62
CA GLY A 78 -25.02 2.74 9.40
C GLY A 78 -25.80 3.45 8.28
N ASP A 79 -26.42 4.61 8.56
CA ASP A 79 -27.18 5.36 7.54
C ASP A 79 -26.29 6.17 6.58
N SER A 80 -24.96 6.14 6.77
CA SER A 80 -23.96 6.81 5.93
C SER A 80 -24.21 8.32 5.73
N ASN A 81 -24.90 8.95 6.67
CA ASN A 81 -25.20 10.37 6.61
C ASN A 81 -23.93 11.19 6.81
N ILE A 82 -23.79 12.29 6.06
CA ILE A 82 -22.67 13.21 6.24
C ILE A 82 -22.83 13.95 7.56
N VAL A 83 -21.90 13.74 8.49
CA VAL A 83 -21.82 14.43 9.78
C VAL A 83 -21.02 15.72 9.65
N GLN A 84 -19.92 15.68 8.90
CA GLN A 84 -19.04 16.81 8.71
C GLN A 84 -18.37 16.77 7.34
N THR A 85 -18.06 17.94 6.79
CA THR A 85 -17.40 18.11 5.49
C THR A 85 -16.13 18.93 5.65
N PHE A 86 -15.04 18.43 5.09
CA PHE A 86 -13.74 19.08 5.05
C PHE A 86 -13.43 19.44 3.61
N ALA A 87 -13.37 20.74 3.32
CA ALA A 87 -12.95 21.22 2.02
C ALA A 87 -11.43 21.26 1.95
N TYR A 88 -10.90 20.77 0.84
CA TYR A 88 -9.47 20.78 0.55
C TYR A 88 -9.16 21.89 -0.46
N GLN A 89 -7.99 22.49 -0.32
CA GLN A 89 -7.49 23.55 -1.18
C GLN A 89 -6.23 23.08 -1.89
N LEU A 90 -6.04 23.54 -3.12
CA LEU A 90 -4.82 23.28 -3.87
C LEU A 90 -3.64 23.95 -3.14
N ASP A 91 -2.68 23.14 -2.71
CA ASP A 91 -1.46 23.57 -2.02
C ASP A 91 -0.31 23.71 -3.03
N SER A 92 -0.11 22.68 -3.85
CA SER A 92 0.77 22.68 -5.02
C SER A 92 0.11 21.89 -6.16
N ALA A 93 0.74 21.84 -7.33
CA ALA A 93 0.16 21.18 -8.51
C ALA A 93 -0.24 19.74 -8.17
N GLY A 94 -1.53 19.42 -8.29
CA GLY A 94 -2.09 18.10 -7.96
C GLY A 94 -2.12 17.72 -6.48
N VAL A 95 -1.65 18.57 -5.56
CA VAL A 95 -1.66 18.29 -4.11
C VAL A 95 -2.70 19.17 -3.44
N TYR A 96 -3.66 18.54 -2.78
CA TYR A 96 -4.74 19.20 -2.07
C TYR A 96 -4.57 18.96 -0.57
N SER A 97 -4.67 20.03 0.22
CA SER A 97 -4.52 19.99 1.68
C SER A 97 -5.79 20.52 2.36
N SER A 98 -6.17 19.91 3.48
CA SER A 98 -7.35 20.35 4.25
C SER A 98 -7.13 21.75 4.82
N ALA A 99 -8.11 22.65 4.64
CA ALA A 99 -8.11 23.96 5.29
C ALA A 99 -8.57 23.88 6.76
N PHE A 100 -9.03 22.72 7.22
CA PHE A 100 -9.59 22.50 8.54
C PHE A 100 -8.66 21.66 9.40
N GLN A 101 -8.50 22.06 10.67
CA GLN A 101 -7.93 21.20 11.69
C GLN A 101 -8.95 20.14 12.07
N HIS A 102 -8.63 18.89 11.78
CA HIS A 102 -9.42 17.73 12.17
C HIS A 102 -8.47 16.57 12.40
N THR A 103 -8.67 15.88 13.52
CA THR A 103 -7.96 14.66 13.84
C THR A 103 -8.78 13.47 13.35
N VAL A 104 -8.17 12.63 12.54
CA VAL A 104 -8.81 11.43 11.98
C VAL A 104 -9.24 10.52 13.13
N LEU A 105 -10.55 10.35 13.26
CA LEU A 105 -11.17 9.53 14.29
C LEU A 105 -11.02 8.03 13.95
N PRO A 106 -10.53 7.20 14.88
CA PRO A 106 -10.49 5.75 14.70
C PRO A 106 -11.91 5.16 14.65
N SER A 107 -12.05 4.00 14.00
CA SER A 107 -13.32 3.28 13.83
C SER A 107 -14.43 4.10 13.16
N ARG A 108 -14.08 5.14 12.39
CA ARG A 108 -15.04 5.98 11.65
C ARG A 108 -14.79 5.91 10.15
N THR A 109 -15.88 6.06 9.40
CA THR A 109 -15.84 6.06 7.94
C THR A 109 -15.72 7.46 7.38
N TYR A 110 -14.77 7.65 6.47
CA TYR A 110 -14.61 8.86 5.68
C TYR A 110 -14.94 8.57 4.21
N GLN A 111 -15.57 9.52 3.56
CA GLN A 111 -15.83 9.51 2.13
C GLN A 111 -15.01 10.59 1.45
N LEU A 112 -14.27 10.23 0.41
CA LEU A 112 -13.67 11.16 -0.54
C LEU A 112 -14.69 11.48 -1.65
N GLN A 113 -14.80 12.76 -1.98
CA GLN A 113 -15.52 13.23 -3.16
C GLN A 113 -14.65 14.24 -3.93
N ILE A 114 -14.42 13.98 -5.21
CA ILE A 114 -13.76 14.89 -6.13
C ILE A 114 -14.70 15.18 -7.30
N THR A 115 -14.97 16.45 -7.59
CA THR A 115 -15.82 16.91 -8.70
C THR A 115 -15.15 18.05 -9.47
N ASP A 116 -15.83 18.56 -10.51
CA ASP A 116 -15.38 19.71 -11.30
C ASP A 116 -13.98 19.50 -11.89
N LEU A 117 -13.72 18.30 -12.41
CA LEU A 117 -12.42 17.95 -13.00
C LEU A 117 -12.18 18.78 -14.29
N PRO A 118 -10.99 19.38 -14.50
CA PRO A 118 -10.76 20.37 -15.55
C PRO A 118 -11.07 19.91 -16.98
N ASN A 119 -10.82 18.64 -17.27
CA ASN A 119 -11.01 18.05 -18.61
C ASN A 119 -12.31 17.23 -18.73
N ASP A 120 -12.99 16.99 -17.61
CA ASP A 120 -14.29 16.33 -17.57
C ASP A 120 -15.10 16.85 -16.36
N PRO A 121 -15.75 18.03 -16.49
CA PRO A 121 -16.50 18.63 -15.38
C PRO A 121 -17.69 17.78 -14.90
N THR A 122 -18.11 16.79 -15.68
CA THR A 122 -19.20 15.88 -15.32
C THR A 122 -18.72 14.62 -14.60
N ALA A 123 -17.43 14.30 -14.69
CA ALA A 123 -16.84 13.21 -13.94
C ALA A 123 -16.76 13.54 -12.45
N SER A 124 -16.88 12.49 -11.63
CA SER A 124 -16.68 12.55 -10.20
C SER A 124 -15.91 11.33 -9.74
N ILE A 125 -15.05 11.50 -8.75
CA ILE A 125 -14.35 10.40 -8.09
C ILE A 125 -14.90 10.27 -6.67
N ILE A 126 -15.31 9.06 -6.28
CA ILE A 126 -15.85 8.77 -4.95
C ILE A 126 -15.12 7.58 -4.35
N GLY A 127 -14.71 7.71 -3.08
CA GLY A 127 -14.06 6.64 -2.32
C GLY A 127 -14.54 6.61 -0.88
N TYR A 128 -14.43 5.47 -0.22
CA TYR A 128 -14.77 5.32 1.20
C TYR A 128 -13.67 4.55 1.90
N THR A 129 -13.27 5.00 3.08
CA THR A 129 -12.33 4.26 3.93
C THR A 129 -12.82 4.25 5.37
N THR A 130 -12.67 3.11 6.05
CA THR A 130 -13.00 2.96 7.46
C THR A 130 -11.71 2.85 8.25
N VAL A 131 -11.44 3.88 9.04
CA VAL A 131 -10.20 4.01 9.81
C VAL A 131 -10.14 2.87 10.82
N PRO A 132 -9.07 2.07 10.83
CA PRO A 132 -8.88 1.04 11.85
C PRO A 132 -8.91 1.61 13.27
N ASP A 133 -9.20 0.75 14.25
CA ASP A 133 -9.03 1.14 15.65
C ASP A 133 -7.54 1.29 16.01
N THR A 134 -7.26 1.97 17.12
CA THR A 134 -5.88 2.18 17.60
C THR A 134 -5.34 0.98 18.36
N PHE A 135 -4.02 0.91 18.49
CA PHE A 135 -3.36 -0.07 19.37
C PHE A 135 -3.61 0.29 20.84
N SER A 136 -4.63 -0.31 21.44
CA SER A 136 -5.07 0.06 22.80
C SER A 136 -4.27 -0.62 23.93
N ASN A 137 -3.44 -1.63 23.65
CA ASN A 137 -2.62 -2.34 24.64
C ASN A 137 -1.36 -2.94 24.01
N VAL A 138 -0.29 -2.18 23.90
CA VAL A 138 1.00 -2.73 23.48
C VAL A 138 1.62 -3.41 24.70
N SER A 139 1.89 -4.72 24.60
CA SER A 139 2.74 -5.41 25.57
C SER A 139 4.03 -4.63 25.77
N GLU A 140 4.62 -4.65 26.97
CA GLU A 140 5.92 -4.03 27.19
C GLU A 140 6.94 -4.63 26.22
N VAL A 141 7.33 -3.86 25.21
CA VAL A 141 8.27 -4.34 24.20
C VAL A 141 9.67 -4.21 24.79
N PRO A 142 10.44 -5.30 24.83
CA PRO A 142 11.79 -5.23 25.37
C PRO A 142 12.65 -4.25 24.56
N ASP A 143 13.39 -3.42 25.29
CA ASP A 143 14.39 -2.49 24.72
C ASP A 143 15.47 -3.22 23.92
N THR A 144 15.66 -4.52 24.16
CA THR A 144 16.64 -5.35 23.46
C THR A 144 16.09 -6.75 23.21
N VAL A 145 16.23 -7.23 21.97
CA VAL A 145 15.92 -8.60 21.58
C VAL A 145 17.08 -9.25 20.86
N ILE A 146 17.31 -10.53 21.12
CA ILE A 146 18.31 -11.31 20.39
C ILE A 146 17.64 -11.84 19.12
N TYR A 147 18.24 -11.55 17.97
CA TYR A 147 17.73 -11.98 16.67
C TYR A 147 17.50 -13.49 16.60
N GLN A 148 16.34 -13.91 16.11
CA GLN A 148 15.92 -15.32 16.02
C GLN A 148 15.89 -16.10 17.34
N SER A 149 15.90 -15.43 18.49
CA SER A 149 15.69 -16.10 19.79
C SER A 149 14.21 -16.46 20.02
N GLU A 150 13.96 -17.26 21.06
CA GLU A 150 12.59 -17.59 21.50
C GLU A 150 11.87 -16.36 22.09
N ASN A 151 12.61 -15.41 22.66
CA ASN A 151 12.08 -14.15 23.19
C ASN A 151 11.97 -13.13 22.05
N GLN A 152 10.81 -13.11 21.40
CA GLN A 152 10.53 -12.22 20.27
C GLN A 152 9.71 -11.01 20.69
N ILE A 153 9.62 -10.04 19.78
CA ILE A 153 8.75 -8.89 19.97
C ILE A 153 7.33 -9.35 19.72
N GLU A 154 6.52 -9.24 20.77
CA GLU A 154 5.09 -9.54 20.74
C GLU A 154 4.31 -8.26 20.97
N ILE A 155 3.35 -8.00 20.09
CA ILE A 155 2.48 -6.83 20.16
C ILE A 155 1.08 -7.34 20.41
N ASP A 156 0.55 -7.06 21.59
CA ASP A 156 -0.84 -7.31 21.93
C ASP A 156 -1.73 -6.27 21.24
N ILE A 157 -2.86 -6.73 20.71
CA ILE A 157 -3.82 -5.87 20.02
C ILE A 157 -5.20 -6.17 20.56
N THR A 158 -5.94 -5.10 20.83
CA THR A 158 -7.36 -5.21 21.15
C THR A 158 -8.11 -5.50 19.85
N PRO A 159 -8.95 -6.55 19.80
CA PRO A 159 -9.67 -6.90 18.59
C PRO A 159 -10.53 -5.74 18.11
N SER A 160 -10.65 -5.63 16.78
CA SER A 160 -11.47 -4.61 16.13
C SER A 160 -12.89 -4.62 16.68
N LEU A 161 -13.43 -3.45 17.01
CA LEU A 161 -14.84 -3.28 17.35
C LEU A 161 -15.77 -3.63 16.18
N ASN A 162 -15.25 -3.62 14.95
CA ASN A 162 -15.96 -4.04 13.76
C ASN A 162 -15.82 -5.57 13.58
N THR A 163 -16.82 -6.31 14.06
CA THR A 163 -16.88 -7.78 14.02
C THR A 163 -17.11 -8.38 12.63
N GLN A 164 -17.41 -7.55 11.63
CA GLN A 164 -17.61 -7.99 10.24
C GLN A 164 -16.31 -8.00 9.44
N ARG A 165 -15.21 -7.47 10.00
CA ARG A 165 -13.93 -7.32 9.33
C ARG A 165 -12.83 -8.05 10.08
N GLN A 166 -11.94 -8.68 9.33
CA GLN A 166 -10.68 -9.17 9.84
C GLN A 166 -9.64 -8.03 9.86
N SER A 167 -8.75 -8.03 10.84
CA SER A 167 -7.65 -7.05 10.87
C SER A 167 -6.47 -7.54 10.03
N TYR A 168 -5.91 -6.64 9.22
CA TYR A 168 -4.70 -6.89 8.43
C TYR A 168 -3.57 -6.03 8.97
N PHE A 169 -2.38 -6.63 9.07
CA PHE A 169 -1.23 -6.01 9.71
C PHE A 169 -0.04 -5.96 8.77
N ILE A 170 0.74 -4.88 8.84
CA ILE A 170 2.04 -4.76 8.19
C ILE A 170 3.02 -4.22 9.21
N PHE A 171 4.10 -4.96 9.44
CA PHE A 171 5.23 -4.47 10.21
C PHE A 171 6.25 -3.85 9.27
N THR A 172 6.63 -2.63 9.56
CA THR A 172 7.71 -1.92 8.87
C THR A 172 8.86 -1.73 9.83
N THR A 173 10.08 -1.91 9.36
CA THR A 173 11.28 -1.78 10.19
C THR A 173 12.21 -0.78 9.57
N ILE A 174 12.64 0.17 10.37
CA ILE A 174 13.48 1.29 9.97
C ILE A 174 14.78 1.18 10.77
N ALA A 175 15.87 0.84 10.10
CA ALA A 175 17.19 0.80 10.72
C ALA A 175 17.71 2.23 10.95
N LEU A 176 18.10 2.54 12.18
CA LEU A 176 18.57 3.90 12.52
C LEU A 176 20.05 4.11 12.19
N ASN A 177 20.85 3.05 12.25
CA ASN A 177 22.29 3.07 11.94
C ASN A 177 22.64 1.94 10.96
N PRO A 178 22.12 1.98 9.72
CA PRO A 178 22.32 0.92 8.74
C PRO A 178 23.79 0.87 8.30
N SER A 179 24.37 -0.33 8.28
CA SER A 179 25.71 -0.58 7.74
C SER A 179 25.81 -1.98 7.19
N LYS A 180 26.67 -2.19 6.19
CA LYS A 180 26.85 -3.50 5.56
C LYS A 180 27.27 -4.57 6.58
N GLU A 181 28.11 -4.20 7.55
CA GLU A 181 28.58 -5.09 8.60
C GLU A 181 27.46 -5.55 9.53
N ASN A 182 26.37 -4.76 9.61
CA ASN A 182 25.21 -5.00 10.46
C ASN A 182 24.07 -5.74 9.76
N PHE A 183 24.21 -6.14 8.49
CA PHE A 183 23.18 -6.97 7.87
C PHE A 183 22.92 -8.25 8.67
N THR A 184 21.65 -8.63 8.77
CA THR A 184 21.28 -9.98 9.20
C THR A 184 21.68 -10.98 8.12
N PRO A 185 21.87 -12.28 8.46
CA PRO A 185 22.32 -13.28 7.48
C PRO A 185 21.49 -13.31 6.20
N LEU A 186 20.16 -13.22 6.34
CA LEU A 186 19.24 -13.26 5.19
C LEU A 186 19.48 -12.09 4.22
N TYR A 187 19.62 -10.88 4.74
CA TYR A 187 19.82 -9.70 3.90
C TYR A 187 21.26 -9.60 3.39
N SER A 188 22.23 -10.10 4.14
CA SER A 188 23.60 -10.25 3.66
C SER A 188 23.69 -11.20 2.47
N ASP A 189 22.83 -12.22 2.39
CA ASP A 189 22.79 -13.16 1.27
C ASP A 189 22.10 -12.58 0.03
N PHE A 190 21.15 -11.64 0.21
CA PHE A 190 20.44 -10.97 -0.89
C PHE A 190 21.17 -9.76 -1.44
N PHE A 191 22.04 -9.13 -0.66
CA PHE A 191 22.73 -7.91 -1.03
C PHE A 191 23.80 -8.13 -2.11
N ASP A 192 23.65 -7.48 -3.28
CA ASP A 192 24.66 -7.44 -4.33
C ASP A 192 25.36 -6.07 -4.38
N ASP A 193 26.66 -6.04 -4.06
CA ASP A 193 27.50 -4.83 -4.09
C ASP A 193 27.52 -4.09 -5.45
N GLN A 194 27.11 -4.74 -6.54
CA GLN A 194 27.08 -4.13 -7.88
C GLN A 194 25.73 -3.52 -8.25
N GLU A 195 24.65 -4.01 -7.64
CA GLU A 195 23.28 -3.63 -8.00
C GLU A 195 22.58 -2.83 -6.90
N ASP A 196 22.97 -3.03 -5.64
CA ASP A 196 22.27 -2.51 -4.48
C ASP A 196 23.09 -1.49 -3.67
N GLU A 197 22.39 -0.57 -3.01
CA GLU A 197 22.94 0.28 -1.97
C GLU A 197 22.39 -0.11 -0.59
N VAL A 198 23.18 0.09 0.47
CA VAL A 198 22.72 -0.14 1.86
C VAL A 198 21.41 0.62 2.16
N GLY A 199 21.24 1.77 1.51
CA GLY A 199 20.04 2.61 1.58
C GLY A 199 18.74 1.89 1.20
N ASP A 200 18.81 0.93 0.28
CA ASP A 200 17.64 0.23 -0.26
C ASP A 200 16.97 -0.69 0.77
N PHE A 201 17.72 -1.08 1.80
CA PHE A 201 17.27 -1.98 2.87
C PHE A 201 16.93 -1.26 4.17
N VAL A 202 17.10 0.06 4.25
CA VAL A 202 16.87 0.83 5.49
C VAL A 202 15.45 0.67 6.00
N LYS A 203 14.48 0.57 5.08
CA LYS A 203 13.07 0.39 5.38
C LYS A 203 12.57 -0.92 4.77
N THR A 204 12.33 -1.91 5.62
CA THR A 204 11.83 -3.23 5.22
C THR A 204 10.42 -3.46 5.72
N SER A 205 9.70 -4.40 5.09
CA SER A 205 8.32 -4.74 5.45
C SER A 205 8.16 -6.24 5.59
N SER A 206 7.31 -6.67 6.53
CA SER A 206 6.89 -8.07 6.68
C SER A 206 6.02 -8.60 5.54
N GLY A 207 5.50 -7.71 4.68
CA GLY A 207 4.31 -7.98 3.90
C GLY A 207 3.06 -8.02 4.78
N ILE A 208 1.93 -8.39 4.17
CA ILE A 208 0.64 -8.47 4.87
C ILE A 208 0.59 -9.73 5.76
N VAL A 209 0.34 -9.54 7.04
CA VAL A 209 0.08 -10.61 8.00
C VAL A 209 -1.36 -10.54 8.48
N ASN A 210 -2.00 -11.70 8.57
CA ASN A 210 -3.43 -11.83 8.88
C ASN A 210 -3.64 -12.29 10.33
N GLU A 211 -4.61 -11.69 11.03
CA GLU A 211 -5.08 -12.02 12.38
C GLU A 211 -5.27 -13.54 12.65
N ALA A 212 -5.73 -14.32 11.67
CA ALA A 212 -5.98 -15.76 11.80
C ALA A 212 -4.73 -16.61 12.04
N ASN A 213 -3.54 -16.08 11.79
CA ASN A 213 -2.28 -16.78 12.06
C ASN A 213 -1.81 -16.58 13.51
N PHE A 214 -2.56 -15.84 14.33
CA PHE A 214 -2.11 -15.41 15.64
C PHE A 214 -2.95 -16.01 16.78
N GLU A 215 -2.32 -16.11 17.94
CA GLU A 215 -2.94 -16.64 19.14
C GLU A 215 -3.88 -15.59 19.74
N THR A 216 -5.15 -15.98 19.94
CA THR A 216 -6.12 -15.17 20.67
C THR A 216 -6.12 -15.57 22.14
N LYS A 217 -5.81 -14.63 23.02
CA LYS A 217 -5.86 -14.81 24.47
C LYS A 217 -7.31 -14.97 24.94
N PRO A 218 -7.56 -15.59 26.12
CA PRO A 218 -8.92 -15.79 26.65
C PRO A 218 -9.75 -14.52 26.85
N ASN A 219 -9.10 -13.35 26.94
CA ASN A 219 -9.73 -12.03 27.05
C ASN A 219 -10.03 -11.38 25.67
N GLY A 220 -9.79 -12.09 24.57
CA GLY A 220 -10.01 -11.62 23.21
C GLY A 220 -8.83 -10.85 22.59
N ILE A 221 -7.78 -10.54 23.35
CA ILE A 221 -6.57 -9.88 22.81
C ILE A 221 -5.88 -10.80 21.82
N VAL A 222 -5.45 -10.26 20.69
CA VAL A 222 -4.64 -10.97 19.69
C VAL A 222 -3.18 -10.61 19.88
N THR A 223 -2.31 -11.61 20.00
CA THR A 223 -0.87 -11.40 20.16
C THR A 223 -0.18 -11.58 18.82
N LEU A 224 0.29 -10.48 18.24
CA LEU A 224 1.07 -10.50 17.00
C LEU A 224 2.54 -10.75 17.31
N LYS A 225 3.12 -11.75 16.65
CA LYS A 225 4.57 -12.03 16.69
C LYS A 225 5.24 -11.31 15.53
N TYR A 226 6.20 -10.44 15.85
CA TYR A 226 6.93 -9.68 14.86
C TYR A 226 7.86 -10.60 14.04
N PRO A 227 7.74 -10.62 12.69
CA PRO A 227 8.48 -11.56 11.86
C PRO A 227 9.93 -11.10 11.64
N TRP A 228 10.89 -11.97 11.94
CA TRP A 228 12.33 -11.70 11.72
C TRP A 228 12.69 -11.39 10.28
N LEU A 229 11.91 -11.86 9.31
CA LEU A 229 12.05 -11.53 7.89
C LEU A 229 12.01 -10.01 7.65
N ALA A 230 11.34 -9.24 8.51
CA ALA A 230 11.29 -7.79 8.38
C ALA A 230 12.53 -7.07 8.94
N VAL A 231 13.53 -7.78 9.48
CA VAL A 231 14.75 -7.18 10.06
C VAL A 231 15.93 -7.29 9.10
N ALA A 232 16.28 -6.18 8.46
CA ALA A 232 17.49 -6.09 7.64
C ALA A 232 18.78 -5.96 8.44
N PHE A 233 18.76 -5.22 9.55
CA PHE A 233 19.98 -4.86 10.27
C PHE A 233 19.91 -5.15 11.78
N TYR A 234 21.04 -5.58 12.33
CA TYR A 234 21.32 -5.53 13.76
C TYR A 234 21.49 -4.08 14.25
N GLY A 235 21.32 -3.88 15.56
CA GLY A 235 21.44 -2.58 16.21
C GLY A 235 20.09 -1.90 16.45
N ASP A 236 20.09 -0.57 16.54
CA ASP A 236 18.88 0.21 16.81
C ASP A 236 17.92 0.21 15.61
N ASN A 237 16.71 -0.25 15.86
CA ASN A 237 15.63 -0.31 14.89
C ASN A 237 14.36 0.34 15.46
N GLN A 238 13.61 1.00 14.58
CA GLN A 238 12.22 1.34 14.83
C GLN A 238 11.32 0.34 14.11
N ILE A 239 10.40 -0.27 14.84
CA ILE A 239 9.37 -1.16 14.33
C ILE A 239 8.05 -0.41 14.36
N VAL A 240 7.46 -0.23 13.19
CA VAL A 240 6.15 0.40 13.01
C VAL A 240 5.14 -0.71 12.73
N ALA A 241 4.23 -0.93 13.68
CA ALA A 241 3.10 -1.82 13.50
C ALA A 241 1.97 -1.02 12.85
N ASN A 242 1.49 -1.48 11.69
CA ASN A 242 0.39 -0.83 10.97
C ASN A 242 -0.81 -1.77 10.92
N ILE A 243 -1.98 -1.29 11.33
CA ILE A 243 -3.28 -1.91 11.02
C ILE A 243 -3.81 -1.19 9.80
N ILE A 244 -4.07 -1.92 8.71
CA ILE A 244 -4.51 -1.31 7.45
C ILE A 244 -6.01 -1.56 7.22
N ASP A 245 -6.65 -0.70 6.43
CA ASP A 245 -8.01 -0.92 5.96
C ASP A 245 -8.10 -1.82 4.72
N ASP A 246 -9.33 -2.13 4.32
CA ASP A 246 -9.59 -3.00 3.17
C ASP A 246 -9.09 -2.39 1.87
N ASN A 247 -9.06 -1.05 1.75
CA ASN A 247 -8.60 -0.38 0.54
C ASN A 247 -7.09 -0.55 0.35
N ILE A 248 -6.30 -0.33 1.41
CA ILE A 248 -4.86 -0.58 1.37
C ILE A 248 -4.58 -2.08 1.17
N TYR A 249 -5.32 -2.95 1.89
CA TYR A 249 -5.17 -4.41 1.75
C TYR A 249 -5.40 -4.89 0.33
N ASP A 250 -6.51 -4.50 -0.29
CA ASP A 250 -6.86 -4.91 -1.65
C ASP A 250 -5.88 -4.36 -2.67
N PHE A 251 -5.45 -3.11 -2.53
CA PHE A 251 -4.44 -2.51 -3.40
C PHE A 251 -3.12 -3.28 -3.33
N LEU A 252 -2.54 -3.45 -2.14
CA LEU A 252 -1.25 -4.11 -1.95
C LEU A 252 -1.26 -5.57 -2.42
N ARG A 253 -2.29 -6.33 -2.05
CA ARG A 253 -2.44 -7.74 -2.44
C ARG A 253 -2.57 -7.88 -3.95
N SER A 254 -3.43 -7.09 -4.58
CA SER A 254 -3.68 -7.20 -6.03
C SER A 254 -2.48 -6.71 -6.85
N GLN A 255 -1.80 -5.65 -6.41
CA GLN A 255 -0.55 -5.19 -7.02
C GLN A 255 0.56 -6.24 -6.91
N SER A 256 0.72 -6.86 -5.72
CA SER A 256 1.75 -7.89 -5.50
C SER A 256 1.58 -9.11 -6.43
N VAL A 257 0.34 -9.46 -6.80
CA VAL A 257 0.06 -10.53 -7.77
C VAL A 257 0.51 -10.14 -9.19
N GLN A 258 0.41 -8.86 -9.56
CA GLN A 258 0.87 -8.39 -10.87
C GLN A 258 2.40 -8.31 -10.96
N LEU A 259 3.06 -7.85 -9.89
CA LEU A 259 4.51 -7.60 -9.87
C LEU A 259 5.32 -8.82 -9.45
N GLY A 260 4.71 -9.81 -8.78
CA GLY A 260 5.38 -10.93 -8.13
C GLY A 260 5.94 -12.03 -9.04
N GLY A 261 5.68 -11.99 -10.35
CA GLY A 261 6.36 -12.82 -11.36
C GLY A 261 6.14 -14.35 -11.30
N SER A 262 5.81 -14.92 -12.46
CA SER A 262 6.02 -16.33 -12.89
C SER A 262 4.95 -17.42 -12.70
N THR A 263 3.83 -17.21 -12.00
CA THR A 263 2.79 -18.29 -11.89
C THR A 263 1.51 -18.04 -12.68
N LEU A 264 1.33 -16.85 -13.26
CA LEU A 264 0.14 -16.51 -14.04
C LEU A 264 0.45 -16.58 -15.53
N SER A 265 -0.39 -17.30 -16.27
CA SER A 265 -0.27 -17.35 -17.72
C SER A 265 -0.58 -15.97 -18.31
N PRO A 266 0.05 -15.59 -19.44
CA PRO A 266 -0.34 -14.37 -20.16
C PRO A 266 -1.86 -14.34 -20.40
N GLY A 267 -2.53 -13.28 -19.93
CA GLY A 267 -4.00 -13.13 -19.98
C GLY A 267 -4.74 -13.47 -18.68
N GLU A 268 -4.06 -14.02 -17.66
CA GLU A 268 -4.64 -14.35 -16.36
C GLU A 268 -4.25 -13.35 -15.24
N ILE A 269 -3.56 -12.27 -15.58
CA ILE A 269 -3.13 -11.24 -14.63
C ILE A 269 -4.36 -10.43 -14.20
N PRO A 270 -4.83 -10.55 -12.95
CA PRO A 270 -5.99 -9.80 -12.49
C PRO A 270 -5.68 -8.30 -12.42
N ASN A 271 -6.69 -7.46 -12.60
CA ASN A 271 -6.54 -6.02 -12.39
C ASN A 271 -6.25 -5.69 -10.92
N VAL A 272 -5.51 -4.62 -10.69
CA VAL A 272 -5.39 -4.01 -9.36
C VAL A 272 -6.79 -3.58 -8.90
N LEU A 273 -7.09 -3.87 -7.64
CA LEU A 273 -8.37 -3.56 -7.02
C LEU A 273 -8.33 -2.15 -6.46
N TYR A 274 -8.92 -1.21 -7.19
CA TYR A 274 -9.12 0.16 -6.74
C TYR A 274 -10.50 0.29 -6.08
N ARG A 275 -10.55 0.80 -4.85
CA ARG A 275 -11.80 1.04 -4.09
C ARG A 275 -12.30 2.48 -4.33
N LEU A 276 -12.22 2.92 -5.58
CA LEU A 276 -12.61 4.24 -6.07
C LEU A 276 -13.55 4.07 -7.26
N ASP A 277 -14.64 4.82 -7.27
CA ASP A 277 -15.48 4.98 -8.45
C ASP A 277 -15.03 6.22 -9.22
N GLY A 278 -14.95 6.14 -10.55
CA GLY A 278 -14.51 7.24 -11.42
C GLY A 278 -12.99 7.49 -11.51
N GLY A 279 -12.16 6.73 -10.81
CA GLY A 279 -10.69 6.87 -10.82
C GLY A 279 -9.96 5.61 -10.38
N ILE A 280 -8.62 5.66 -10.38
CA ILE A 280 -7.73 4.60 -9.88
C ILE A 280 -6.86 5.12 -8.73
N GLY A 281 -6.15 4.22 -8.05
CA GLY A 281 -5.28 4.55 -6.92
C GLY A 281 -5.88 4.18 -5.56
N VAL A 282 -5.51 4.89 -4.50
CA VAL A 282 -5.83 4.55 -3.11
C VAL A 282 -6.34 5.77 -2.34
N PHE A 283 -7.55 5.65 -1.82
CA PHE A 283 -8.01 6.45 -0.68
C PHE A 283 -8.19 5.48 0.49
N GLY A 284 -7.15 5.31 1.29
CA GLY A 284 -7.06 4.27 2.31
C GLY A 284 -6.90 4.85 3.71
N SER A 285 -6.90 3.97 4.70
CA SER A 285 -6.61 4.38 6.07
C SER A 285 -5.89 3.31 6.86
N LEU A 286 -5.15 3.75 7.88
CA LEU A 286 -4.42 2.88 8.78
C LEU A 286 -4.37 3.45 10.20
N ALA A 287 -4.05 2.60 11.15
CA ALA A 287 -3.56 2.99 12.46
C ALA A 287 -2.12 2.51 12.58
N ALA A 288 -1.22 3.33 13.13
CA ALA A 288 0.18 2.99 13.32
C ALA A 288 0.58 3.18 14.77
N ASP A 289 1.48 2.32 15.24
CA ASP A 289 2.23 2.54 16.46
C ASP A 289 3.70 2.20 16.23
N THR A 290 4.60 2.92 16.90
CA THR A 290 6.04 2.83 16.70
C THR A 290 6.75 2.44 17.98
N ILE A 291 7.54 1.37 17.88
CA ILE A 291 8.35 0.85 18.95
C ILE A 291 9.81 0.95 18.56
N GLN A 292 10.66 1.38 19.49
CA GLN A 292 12.11 1.34 19.30
C GLN A 292 12.70 0.17 20.08
N THR A 293 13.62 -0.55 19.45
CA THR A 293 14.28 -1.71 20.06
C THR A 293 15.69 -1.88 19.50
N TYR A 294 16.58 -2.46 20.30
CA TYR A 294 17.90 -2.88 19.87
C TYR A 294 17.89 -4.36 19.51
N ILE A 295 18.28 -4.69 18.27
CA ILE A 295 18.36 -6.08 17.80
C ILE A 295 19.80 -6.55 17.92
N GLU A 296 20.05 -7.39 18.93
CA GLU A 296 21.36 -7.96 19.20
C GLU A 296 21.67 -9.15 18.29
N ARG A 297 22.94 -9.27 17.93
CA ARG A 297 23.47 -10.45 17.23
C ARG A 297 23.39 -11.66 18.16
N PRO A 298 23.01 -12.85 17.66
CA PRO A 298 23.15 -14.07 18.44
C PRO A 298 24.64 -14.26 18.79
N SER A 299 24.95 -14.38 20.08
CA SER A 299 26.30 -14.73 20.51
C SER A 299 26.60 -16.16 20.07
N SER A 300 27.33 -16.33 18.96
CA SER A 300 27.78 -17.59 18.34
C SER A 300 27.16 -18.84 18.99
N ILE A 301 25.89 -19.10 18.71
CA ILE A 301 25.26 -20.35 19.11
C ILE A 301 25.70 -21.36 18.06
N ASP A 302 26.50 -22.35 18.49
CA ASP A 302 26.83 -23.52 17.68
C ASP A 302 25.53 -24.12 17.11
N PHE A 303 25.33 -24.02 15.80
CA PHE A 303 24.29 -24.73 15.05
C PHE A 303 24.61 -26.23 14.95
N ASN A 304 24.99 -26.86 16.07
CA ASN A 304 25.25 -28.29 16.19
C ASN A 304 24.80 -28.79 17.57
N GLN A 305 23.48 -28.90 17.77
CA GLN A 305 22.85 -30.03 18.50
C GLN A 305 21.48 -30.34 17.90
#